data_AF-A0A965QHI5-F1
#
_entry.id   AF-A0A965QHI5-F1
#
_cell.length_a   1.000
_cell.length_b   1.000
_cell.length_c   1.000
_cell.angle_alpha   90.00
_cell.angle_beta   90.00
_cell.angle_gamma   90.00
#
_symmetry.space_group_name_H-M   'P 1'
#
loop_
_entity.id
_entity.type
_entity.pdbx_description
1 polymer ?
#
loop_
_entity_poly.entity_id
_entity_poly.type
_entity_poly.pdbx_seq_one_letter_code
_entity_poly.pdbx_strand_id
1 'polypeptide(L)'
;QLMLNIAGRPSKTTSFSTDLYLWTPLTGSSTDYVKGLNLGVNLTGSHSTKYGTFSVKTGGIHWYTLSPFTFAANTGYNRFSIFERNPWDPTTANVLDRYKKFYTNGALSQDVRWGQQAFHGFILDGIRLPKDFSFAFMYGKSQFNGGTLPTPNSLTAGKIRKNFKENFVSINAISSRTFKDSLARLSLGFNLITSQFLFKHKNISILGELGLGNYFSPTTIGKYGEAIDLKLQFSPKLLSFPLEVRYFQISPHVINNNGVFFNTSIQEYNDNFGTVENEGSQVSLIPFASSLVSIGQLTNNRRGVILNADFSNKKNKLTIGYSASSEIIGLSDKISYGHPA
;
A
#
# COMPACT_ATOMS: atom_id res chain seq x y z
N GLN A 1 -13.73 22.92 0.80
CA GLN A 1 -13.37 22.26 -0.47
C GLN A 1 -14.65 21.74 -1.08
N LEU A 2 -14.98 22.13 -2.31
CA LEU A 2 -16.11 21.61 -3.06
C LEU A 2 -15.59 20.52 -4.01
N MET A 3 -16.21 19.34 -4.00
CA MET A 3 -15.95 18.29 -4.97
C MET A 3 -17.12 18.24 -5.94
N LEU A 4 -16.84 18.39 -7.24
CA LEU A 4 -17.81 18.19 -8.31
C LEU A 4 -17.46 16.91 -9.06
N ASN A 5 -18.38 15.93 -9.05
CA ASN A 5 -18.28 14.73 -9.88
C ASN A 5 -19.10 14.93 -11.15
N ILE A 6 -18.47 14.76 -12.31
CA ILE A 6 -19.15 14.75 -13.61
C ILE A 6 -19.01 13.34 -14.18
N ALA A 7 -20.12 12.66 -14.42
CA ALA A 7 -20.11 11.31 -14.97
C ALA A 7 -21.15 11.14 -16.08
N GLY A 8 -20.87 10.26 -17.03
CA GLY A 8 -21.76 9.98 -18.14
C GLY A 8 -21.60 8.56 -18.65
N ARG A 9 -22.66 8.05 -19.30
CA ARG A 9 -22.67 6.75 -19.97
C ARG A 9 -23.09 6.93 -21.42
N PRO A 10 -22.14 7.24 -22.33
CA PRO A 10 -22.44 7.44 -23.75
C PRO A 10 -23.09 6.21 -24.41
N SER A 11 -22.86 5.03 -23.87
CA SER A 11 -23.50 3.79 -24.32
C SER A 11 -23.70 2.81 -23.15
N LYS A 12 -24.37 1.68 -23.41
CA LYS A 12 -24.49 0.58 -22.43
C LYS A 12 -23.13 0.00 -22.01
N THR A 13 -22.11 0.12 -22.87
CA THR A 13 -20.78 -0.48 -22.67
C THR A 13 -19.70 0.53 -22.30
N THR A 14 -19.93 1.84 -22.46
CA THR A 14 -18.96 2.90 -22.17
C THR A 14 -19.44 3.81 -21.06
N SER A 15 -18.58 4.10 -20.09
CA SER A 15 -18.80 5.11 -19.06
C SER A 15 -17.56 5.94 -18.82
N PHE A 16 -17.74 7.18 -18.40
CA PHE A 16 -16.66 8.02 -17.90
C PHE A 16 -17.10 8.76 -16.64
N SER A 17 -16.13 9.15 -15.83
CA SER A 17 -16.31 10.03 -14.69
C SER A 17 -15.08 10.91 -14.50
N THR A 18 -15.30 12.11 -13.99
CA THR A 18 -14.25 13.00 -13.56
C THR A 18 -14.57 13.63 -12.22
N ASP A 19 -13.58 13.66 -11.33
CA ASP A 19 -13.67 14.42 -10.08
C ASP A 19 -12.88 15.72 -10.21
N LEU A 20 -13.56 16.83 -9.96
CA LEU A 20 -13.00 18.17 -9.91
C LEU A 20 -13.01 18.66 -8.46
N TYR A 21 -11.84 18.96 -7.92
CA TYR A 21 -11.71 19.57 -6.60
C TYR A 21 -11.51 21.07 -6.73
N LEU A 22 -12.50 21.83 -6.26
CA LEU A 22 -12.46 23.29 -6.17
C LEU A 22 -12.12 23.66 -4.73
N TRP A 23 -10.91 24.19 -4.54
CA TRP A 23 -10.50 24.80 -3.28
C TRP A 23 -10.63 26.32 -3.38
N THR A 24 -11.51 26.88 -2.58
CA THR A 24 -11.60 28.32 -2.33
C THR A 24 -11.10 28.55 -0.91
N PRO A 25 -9.88 29.08 -0.71
CA PRO A 25 -9.50 29.56 0.61
C PRO A 25 -10.41 30.74 0.93
N LEU A 26 -11.11 30.67 2.07
CA LEU A 26 -12.03 31.73 2.54
C LEU A 26 -11.24 32.90 3.14
N THR A 27 -10.22 33.36 2.43
CA THR A 27 -9.25 34.39 2.84
C THR A 27 -9.73 35.81 2.51
N GLY A 28 -10.81 35.96 1.74
CA GLY A 28 -11.36 37.26 1.34
C GLY A 28 -10.51 38.02 0.32
N SER A 29 -9.43 37.42 -0.20
CA SER A 29 -8.57 38.02 -1.22
C SER A 29 -9.10 37.77 -2.62
N SER A 30 -9.11 38.81 -3.46
CA SER A 30 -9.44 38.70 -4.89
C SER A 30 -8.33 38.07 -5.75
N THR A 31 -7.17 37.77 -5.16
CA THR A 31 -6.06 37.06 -5.84
C THR A 31 -6.08 35.54 -5.63
N ASP A 32 -7.04 35.04 -4.83
CA ASP A 32 -7.16 33.64 -4.43
C ASP A 32 -8.20 32.84 -5.23
N TYR A 33 -8.81 33.46 -6.25
CA TYR A 33 -9.68 32.76 -7.19
C TYR A 33 -8.86 31.73 -7.98
N VAL A 34 -8.99 30.46 -7.60
CA VAL A 34 -8.57 29.28 -8.38
C VAL A 34 -7.05 29.03 -8.41
N LYS A 35 -6.39 28.98 -7.25
CA LYS A 35 -5.03 28.39 -7.15
C LYS A 35 -4.99 26.91 -6.78
N GLY A 36 -6.13 26.26 -6.54
CA GLY A 36 -6.17 24.93 -5.90
C GLY A 36 -6.83 23.82 -6.70
N LEU A 37 -6.27 23.44 -7.85
CA LEU A 37 -6.43 22.09 -8.40
C LEU A 37 -5.37 21.13 -7.79
N ASN A 38 -5.08 21.26 -6.50
CA ASN A 38 -3.95 20.55 -5.85
C ASN A 38 -4.07 19.02 -5.84
N LEU A 39 -5.29 18.48 -6.05
CA LEU A 39 -5.54 17.04 -6.19
C LEU A 39 -5.68 16.59 -7.66
N GLY A 40 -5.62 17.54 -8.60
CA GLY A 40 -5.79 17.32 -10.04
C GLY A 40 -7.23 17.01 -10.45
N VAL A 41 -7.42 16.83 -11.75
CA VAL A 41 -8.65 16.31 -12.37
C VAL A 41 -8.50 14.81 -12.48
N ASN A 42 -9.31 14.03 -11.77
CA ASN A 42 -9.24 12.56 -11.84
C ASN A 42 -10.13 12.05 -12.97
N LEU A 43 -9.54 11.63 -14.07
CA LEU A 43 -10.28 11.10 -15.21
C LEU A 43 -10.35 9.58 -15.12
N THR A 44 -11.55 9.03 -15.19
CA THR A 44 -11.77 7.57 -15.30
C THR A 44 -12.66 7.28 -16.50
N GLY A 45 -12.23 6.37 -17.37
CA GLY A 45 -13.02 5.84 -18.47
C GLY A 45 -13.11 4.31 -18.37
N SER A 46 -14.24 3.72 -18.74
CA SER A 46 -14.40 2.27 -18.80
C SER A 46 -15.16 1.87 -20.06
N HIS A 47 -14.71 0.81 -20.71
CA HIS A 47 -15.34 0.23 -21.89
C HIS A 47 -15.41 -1.29 -21.79
N SER A 48 -16.61 -1.84 -21.96
CA SER A 48 -16.88 -3.27 -21.91
C SER A 48 -16.98 -3.88 -23.30
N THR A 49 -16.18 -4.91 -23.56
CA THR A 49 -16.15 -5.68 -24.79
C THR A 49 -16.51 -7.13 -24.52
N LYS A 50 -16.66 -7.95 -25.57
CA LYS A 50 -16.82 -9.41 -25.44
C LYS A 50 -15.60 -10.11 -24.82
N TYR A 51 -14.45 -9.44 -24.79
CA TYR A 51 -13.19 -9.95 -24.23
C TYR A 51 -12.90 -9.40 -22.83
N GLY A 52 -13.86 -8.72 -22.21
CA GLY A 52 -13.72 -8.15 -20.87
C GLY A 52 -13.90 -6.64 -20.84
N THR A 53 -13.72 -6.06 -19.67
CA THR A 53 -13.91 -4.64 -19.41
C THR A 53 -12.57 -3.98 -19.12
N PHE A 54 -12.27 -2.94 -19.89
CA PHE A 54 -11.06 -2.17 -19.79
C PHE A 54 -11.37 -0.82 -19.17
N SER A 55 -10.58 -0.42 -18.18
CA SER A 55 -10.73 0.87 -17.53
C SER A 55 -9.41 1.61 -17.55
N VAL A 56 -9.46 2.91 -17.85
CA VAL A 56 -8.31 3.80 -17.82
C VAL A 56 -8.55 4.84 -16.75
N LYS A 57 -7.55 5.08 -15.91
CA LYS A 57 -7.52 6.17 -14.95
C LYS A 57 -6.30 7.04 -15.23
N THR A 58 -6.49 8.35 -15.27
CA THR A 58 -5.41 9.31 -15.54
C THR A 58 -5.72 10.65 -14.87
N GLY A 59 -4.78 11.59 -14.93
CA GLY A 59 -4.91 12.90 -14.29
C GLY A 59 -4.45 12.86 -12.84
N GLY A 60 -5.25 13.35 -11.89
CA GLY A 60 -4.90 13.61 -10.49
C GLY A 60 -4.48 12.40 -9.64
N ILE A 61 -4.76 12.43 -8.34
CA ILE A 61 -4.34 11.37 -7.40
C ILE A 61 -5.39 10.26 -7.34
N HIS A 62 -4.96 9.04 -7.64
CA HIS A 62 -5.71 7.79 -7.53
C HIS A 62 -5.26 7.00 -6.32
N TRP A 63 -6.20 6.59 -5.48
CA TRP A 63 -5.95 5.60 -4.43
C TRP A 63 -6.03 4.20 -5.07
N TYR A 64 -4.94 3.45 -5.00
CA TYR A 64 -4.82 2.18 -5.72
C TYR A 64 -3.97 1.16 -4.96
N THR A 65 -4.21 -0.13 -5.26
CA THR A 65 -3.51 -1.28 -4.66
C THR A 65 -3.29 -2.36 -5.72
N LEU A 66 -2.07 -2.90 -5.81
CA LEU A 66 -1.74 -4.05 -6.65
C LEU A 66 -1.60 -5.34 -5.82
N SER A 67 -0.58 -5.41 -4.98
CA SER A 67 -0.33 -6.48 -4.01
C SER A 67 0.43 -5.94 -2.79
N PRO A 68 0.37 -6.63 -1.64
CA PRO A 68 1.07 -6.22 -0.43
C PRO A 68 2.54 -5.83 -0.64
N PHE A 69 3.32 -6.64 -1.34
CA PHE A 69 4.74 -6.33 -1.55
C PHE A 69 5.01 -5.33 -2.68
N THR A 70 4.09 -5.12 -3.63
CA THR A 70 4.34 -4.20 -4.75
C THR A 70 3.76 -2.80 -4.53
N PHE A 71 2.45 -2.67 -4.37
CA PHE A 71 1.80 -1.36 -4.23
C PHE A 71 0.61 -1.49 -3.28
N ALA A 72 0.82 -1.21 -2.00
CA ALA A 72 -0.20 -1.32 -0.95
C ALA A 72 0.22 -0.56 0.31
N ALA A 73 -0.74 -0.02 1.04
CA ALA A 73 -0.49 0.51 2.37
C ALA A 73 -0.64 -0.60 3.42
N ASN A 74 0.18 -0.57 4.46
CA ASN A 74 0.08 -1.55 5.53
C ASN A 74 -1.21 -1.32 6.34
N THR A 75 -2.08 -2.32 6.36
CA THR A 75 -3.32 -2.29 7.15
C THR A 75 -3.18 -2.94 8.50
N GLY A 76 -2.03 -3.50 8.89
CA GLY A 76 -1.78 -4.13 10.20
C GLY A 76 -2.86 -5.11 10.68
N TYR A 77 -2.90 -5.32 12.01
CA TYR A 77 -4.05 -5.94 12.70
C TYR A 77 -4.96 -4.89 13.38
N ASN A 78 -4.65 -3.60 13.22
CA ASN A 78 -5.46 -2.42 13.64
C ASN A 78 -6.24 -2.58 14.93
N ARG A 79 -5.51 -2.86 16.02
CA ARG A 79 -6.08 -2.84 17.37
C ARG A 79 -6.12 -1.41 17.89
N PHE A 80 -6.84 -0.54 17.17
CA PHE A 80 -7.09 0.83 17.60
C PHE A 80 -8.07 0.82 18.75
N SER A 81 -7.82 1.65 19.76
CA SER A 81 -8.80 1.90 20.79
C SER A 81 -10.04 2.57 20.18
N ILE A 82 -11.22 2.34 20.78
CA ILE A 82 -12.42 3.11 20.41
C ILE A 82 -12.24 4.62 20.68
N PHE A 83 -11.33 4.96 21.60
CA PHE A 83 -11.03 6.33 22.03
C PHE A 83 -9.94 7.02 21.20
N GLU A 84 -9.16 6.27 20.42
CA GLU A 84 -8.17 6.81 19.51
C GLU A 84 -8.85 7.16 18.19
N ARG A 85 -8.68 8.39 17.70
CA ARG A 85 -9.27 8.84 16.43
C ARG A 85 -8.28 9.71 15.67
N ASN A 86 -7.98 9.30 14.45
CA ASN A 86 -7.21 10.12 13.53
C ASN A 86 -8.11 11.22 12.90
N PRO A 87 -7.57 12.39 12.56
CA PRO A 87 -8.31 13.46 11.89
C PRO A 87 -9.02 13.03 10.59
N TRP A 88 -8.48 12.01 9.92
CA TRP A 88 -9.00 11.46 8.66
C TRP A 88 -9.91 10.23 8.83
N ASP A 89 -10.21 9.81 10.06
CA ASP A 89 -11.19 8.74 10.30
C ASP A 89 -12.58 9.17 9.79
N PRO A 90 -13.30 8.29 9.08
CA PRO A 90 -14.60 8.62 8.53
C PRO A 90 -15.59 8.91 9.66
N THR A 91 -16.28 10.04 9.57
CA THR A 91 -17.40 10.37 10.45
C THR A 91 -18.62 9.53 10.03
N THR A 92 -19.13 8.72 10.96
CA THR A 92 -20.38 7.99 10.76
C THR A 92 -21.56 8.87 11.13
N ALA A 93 -22.68 8.71 10.43
CA ALA A 93 -23.91 9.47 10.72
C ALA A 93 -24.43 9.19 12.14
N ASN A 94 -24.23 7.97 12.66
CA ASN A 94 -24.55 7.62 14.04
C ASN A 94 -23.29 7.44 14.88
N VAL A 95 -23.32 7.93 16.12
CA VAL A 95 -22.22 7.80 17.11
C VAL A 95 -21.97 6.32 17.47
N LEU A 96 -23.01 5.50 17.50
CA LEU A 96 -22.92 4.08 17.86
C LEU A 96 -22.31 3.19 16.78
N ASP A 97 -22.19 3.65 15.53
CA ASP A 97 -21.67 2.82 14.44
C ASP A 97 -20.20 2.47 14.65
N ARG A 98 -19.42 3.40 15.21
CA ARG A 98 -18.00 3.16 15.57
C ARG A 98 -17.91 2.09 16.66
N TYR A 99 -18.72 2.20 17.71
CA TYR A 99 -18.80 1.19 18.77
C TYR A 99 -19.20 -0.17 18.21
N LYS A 100 -20.25 -0.24 17.39
CA LYS A 100 -20.74 -1.49 16.80
C LYS A 100 -19.71 -2.14 15.89
N LYS A 101 -18.99 -1.36 15.07
CA LYS A 101 -17.88 -1.85 14.24
C LYS A 101 -16.74 -2.38 15.09
N PHE A 102 -16.33 -1.65 16.12
CA PHE A 102 -15.30 -2.09 17.05
C PHE A 102 -15.70 -3.39 17.77
N TYR A 103 -16.91 -3.46 18.32
CA TYR A 103 -17.41 -4.65 19.00
C TYR A 103 -17.49 -5.87 18.06
N THR A 104 -18.01 -5.68 16.85
CA THR A 104 -18.20 -6.78 15.88
C THR A 104 -16.87 -7.24 15.30
N ASN A 105 -16.04 -6.30 14.83
CA ASN A 105 -14.84 -6.60 14.04
C ASN A 105 -13.55 -6.62 14.87
N GLY A 106 -13.57 -6.11 16.11
CA GLY A 106 -12.37 -5.97 16.95
C GLY A 106 -11.37 -4.93 16.45
N ALA A 107 -11.71 -4.22 15.38
CA ALA A 107 -10.86 -3.24 14.71
C ALA A 107 -11.73 -2.13 14.09
N LEU A 108 -11.13 -0.95 13.93
CA LEU A 108 -11.73 0.18 13.24
C LEU A 108 -11.08 0.32 11.85
N SER A 109 -11.90 0.31 10.81
CA SER A 109 -11.45 0.56 9.43
C SER A 109 -11.45 2.06 9.15
N GLN A 110 -10.31 2.62 8.72
CA GLN A 110 -10.19 4.06 8.42
C GLN A 110 -10.40 4.31 6.91
N ASP A 111 -11.66 4.47 6.49
CA ASP A 111 -12.04 4.99 5.16
C ASP A 111 -11.68 4.11 3.93
N VAL A 112 -12.14 4.49 2.73
CA VAL A 112 -11.90 3.80 1.44
C VAL A 112 -10.44 3.84 0.99
N ARG A 113 -9.64 4.75 1.57
CA ARG A 113 -8.20 4.89 1.35
C ARG A 113 -7.38 3.84 2.11
N TRP A 114 -8.02 3.09 3.01
CA TRP A 114 -7.37 2.09 3.84
C TRP A 114 -6.74 0.97 3.02
N GLY A 115 -5.44 0.74 3.20
CA GLY A 115 -4.70 -0.27 2.45
C GLY A 115 -4.34 0.11 1.01
N GLN A 116 -4.72 1.32 0.58
CA GLN A 116 -4.39 1.88 -0.72
C GLN A 116 -3.26 2.89 -0.60
N GLN A 117 -2.48 3.06 -1.67
CA GLN A 117 -1.49 4.11 -1.76
C GLN A 117 -1.92 5.16 -2.80
N ALA A 118 -1.50 6.40 -2.56
CA ALA A 118 -1.68 7.50 -3.48
C ALA A 118 -0.75 7.34 -4.70
N PHE A 119 -1.34 7.40 -5.88
CA PHE A 119 -0.66 7.29 -7.16
C PHE A 119 -1.13 8.37 -8.13
N HIS A 120 -0.21 9.01 -8.81
CA HIS A 120 -0.48 10.00 -9.84
C HIS A 120 0.11 9.54 -11.17
N GLY A 121 -0.71 9.49 -12.22
CA GLY A 121 -0.29 9.05 -13.54
C GLY A 121 -1.35 8.19 -14.21
N PHE A 122 -0.90 7.24 -15.03
CA PHE A 122 -1.75 6.40 -15.86
C PHE A 122 -1.95 5.02 -15.22
N ILE A 123 -3.20 4.55 -15.15
CA ILE A 123 -3.56 3.19 -14.76
C ILE A 123 -4.46 2.60 -15.84
N LEU A 124 -4.16 1.37 -16.27
CA LEU A 124 -4.97 0.57 -17.16
C LEU A 124 -5.35 -0.74 -16.46
N ASP A 125 -6.64 -0.95 -16.25
CA ASP A 125 -7.21 -2.17 -15.68
C ASP A 125 -7.92 -2.97 -16.77
N GLY A 126 -7.69 -4.28 -16.81
CA GLY A 126 -8.48 -5.24 -17.58
C GLY A 126 -9.13 -6.23 -16.62
N ILE A 127 -10.45 -6.17 -16.47
CA ILE A 127 -11.23 -7.06 -15.60
C ILE A 127 -12.17 -7.95 -16.42
N ARG A 128 -12.53 -9.11 -15.87
CA ARG A 128 -13.42 -10.09 -16.54
C ARG A 128 -12.91 -10.54 -17.91
N LEU A 129 -11.60 -10.76 -18.03
CA LEU A 129 -11.01 -11.30 -19.26
C LEU A 129 -11.35 -12.80 -19.39
N PRO A 130 -11.25 -13.38 -20.60
CA PRO A 130 -11.53 -14.79 -20.82
C PRO A 130 -10.73 -15.68 -19.87
N LYS A 131 -11.35 -16.79 -19.45
CA LYS A 131 -10.76 -17.71 -18.47
C LYS A 131 -10.36 -16.98 -17.18
N ASP A 132 -11.23 -16.16 -16.61
CA ASP A 132 -11.07 -15.55 -15.26
C ASP A 132 -9.74 -14.80 -15.04
N PHE A 133 -9.17 -14.26 -16.10
CA PHE A 133 -7.99 -13.41 -16.02
C PHE A 133 -8.38 -11.97 -15.72
N SER A 134 -7.46 -11.27 -15.09
CA SER A 134 -7.48 -9.81 -14.95
C SER A 134 -6.04 -9.31 -14.97
N PHE A 135 -5.84 -8.10 -15.47
CA PHE A 135 -4.56 -7.41 -15.32
C PHE A 135 -4.76 -5.98 -14.83
N ALA A 136 -3.69 -5.43 -14.29
CA ALA A 136 -3.54 -4.02 -14.01
C ALA A 136 -2.15 -3.59 -14.46
N PHE A 137 -2.06 -2.38 -15.01
CA PHE A 137 -0.81 -1.73 -15.36
C PHE A 137 -0.87 -0.30 -14.88
N MET A 138 0.22 0.20 -14.32
CA MET A 138 0.32 1.59 -13.86
C MET A 138 1.69 2.16 -14.18
N TYR A 139 1.71 3.42 -14.61
CA TYR A 139 2.91 4.18 -14.96
C TYR A 139 2.76 5.64 -14.50
N GLY A 140 3.65 6.11 -13.63
CA GLY A 140 3.50 7.44 -13.02
C GLY A 140 4.41 7.65 -11.83
N LYS A 141 3.88 8.31 -10.79
CA LYS A 141 4.57 8.62 -9.53
C LYS A 141 3.72 8.21 -8.35
N SER A 142 4.35 7.71 -7.30
CA SER A 142 3.70 7.56 -6.00
C SER A 142 4.04 8.73 -5.07
N GLN A 143 3.43 8.75 -3.89
CA GLN A 143 3.75 9.69 -2.82
C GLN A 143 5.26 9.73 -2.45
N PHE A 144 5.98 8.61 -2.59
CA PHE A 144 7.40 8.52 -2.24
C PHE A 144 8.35 8.97 -3.37
N ASN A 145 7.82 9.18 -4.58
CA ASN A 145 8.60 9.60 -5.75
C ASN A 145 8.19 11.02 -6.23
N GLY A 146 7.30 11.69 -5.50
CA GLY A 146 6.64 12.95 -5.86
C GLY A 146 7.32 14.23 -5.37
N GLY A 147 8.66 14.30 -5.38
CA GLY A 147 9.37 15.53 -4.97
C GLY A 147 9.23 16.70 -5.93
N THR A 148 9.60 17.90 -5.48
CA THR A 148 9.44 19.17 -6.21
C THR A 148 10.54 19.44 -7.24
N LEU A 149 11.65 18.70 -7.18
CA LEU A 149 12.70 18.80 -8.18
C LEU A 149 12.18 18.29 -9.54
N PRO A 150 12.46 18.99 -10.66
CA PRO A 150 12.08 18.57 -12.01
C PRO A 150 12.95 17.41 -12.51
N THR A 151 13.29 16.45 -11.64
CA THR A 151 14.02 15.25 -12.02
C THR A 151 13.06 14.18 -12.53
N PRO A 152 13.42 13.43 -13.60
CA PRO A 152 12.57 12.37 -14.13
C PRO A 152 12.43 11.20 -13.15
N ASN A 153 11.35 11.17 -12.38
CA ASN A 153 11.02 10.04 -11.52
C ASN A 153 9.86 9.25 -12.10
N SER A 154 10.04 7.94 -12.20
CA SER A 154 9.01 7.04 -12.73
C SER A 154 8.86 5.79 -11.88
N LEU A 155 7.61 5.39 -11.68
CA LEU A 155 7.19 4.16 -11.07
C LEU A 155 6.34 3.42 -12.10
N THR A 156 6.74 2.21 -12.44
CA THR A 156 5.96 1.30 -13.28
C THR A 156 5.60 0.10 -12.45
N ALA A 157 4.34 -0.30 -12.46
CA ALA A 157 3.93 -1.53 -11.82
C ALA A 157 2.83 -2.23 -12.61
N GLY A 158 2.71 -3.53 -12.40
CA GLY A 158 1.71 -4.33 -13.08
C GLY A 158 1.36 -5.58 -12.29
N LYS A 159 0.18 -6.12 -12.61
CA LYS A 159 -0.35 -7.35 -12.05
C LYS A 159 -1.07 -8.12 -13.12
N ILE A 160 -0.84 -9.43 -13.17
CA ILE A 160 -1.68 -10.38 -13.90
C ILE A 160 -2.19 -11.38 -12.88
N ARG A 161 -3.51 -11.52 -12.81
CA ARG A 161 -4.19 -12.40 -11.86
C ARG A 161 -5.09 -13.38 -12.59
N LYS A 162 -5.04 -14.63 -12.16
CA LYS A 162 -5.92 -15.71 -12.60
C LYS A 162 -6.73 -16.19 -11.39
N ASN A 163 -8.05 -16.13 -11.50
CA ASN A 163 -8.95 -16.69 -10.51
C ASN A 163 -9.37 -18.10 -10.90
N PHE A 164 -9.66 -18.93 -9.89
CA PHE A 164 -10.24 -20.26 -10.04
C PHE A 164 -11.07 -20.59 -8.79
N LYS A 165 -12.39 -20.53 -8.92
CA LYS A 165 -13.34 -20.63 -7.79
C LYS A 165 -13.04 -19.55 -6.73
N GLU A 166 -12.81 -19.95 -5.48
CA GLU A 166 -12.50 -19.05 -4.36
C GLU A 166 -11.00 -18.73 -4.23
N ASN A 167 -10.18 -19.27 -5.13
CA ASN A 167 -8.72 -19.19 -5.09
C ASN A 167 -8.19 -18.29 -6.21
N PHE A 168 -6.95 -17.83 -6.05
CA PHE A 168 -6.27 -17.11 -7.11
C PHE A 168 -4.75 -17.27 -7.03
N VAL A 169 -4.11 -17.05 -8.17
CA VAL A 169 -2.68 -16.79 -8.27
C VAL A 169 -2.49 -15.52 -9.10
N SER A 170 -1.50 -14.72 -8.76
CA SER A 170 -1.14 -13.53 -9.52
C SER A 170 0.35 -13.28 -9.50
N ILE A 171 0.88 -12.84 -10.63
CA ILE A 171 2.23 -12.32 -10.75
C ILE A 171 2.14 -10.80 -10.77
N ASN A 172 2.94 -10.14 -9.95
CA ASN A 172 3.00 -8.69 -9.83
C ASN A 172 4.45 -8.26 -10.03
N ALA A 173 4.66 -7.08 -10.59
CA ALA A 173 5.97 -6.48 -10.73
C ALA A 173 5.89 -4.99 -10.45
N ILE A 174 6.95 -4.44 -9.86
CA ILE A 174 7.13 -3.01 -9.66
C ILE A 174 8.59 -2.65 -9.92
N SER A 175 8.79 -1.53 -10.60
CA SER A 175 10.09 -0.94 -10.89
C SER A 175 10.00 0.56 -10.64
N SER A 176 10.92 1.06 -9.82
CA SER A 176 11.08 2.48 -9.54
C SER A 176 12.45 2.93 -10.05
N ARG A 177 12.50 4.05 -10.77
CA ARG A 177 13.74 4.71 -11.16
C ARG A 177 13.64 6.21 -10.90
N THR A 178 14.64 6.71 -10.19
CA THR A 178 14.79 8.10 -9.73
C THR A 178 16.22 8.56 -10.05
N PHE A 179 16.41 9.87 -10.24
CA PHE A 179 17.74 10.45 -10.43
C PHE A 179 18.08 11.43 -9.32
N LYS A 180 19.31 11.36 -8.80
CA LYS A 180 19.81 12.24 -7.73
C LYS A 180 20.29 13.60 -8.26
N ASP A 181 20.63 13.68 -9.55
CA ASP A 181 21.18 14.87 -10.19
C ASP A 181 20.23 15.47 -11.24
N SER A 182 20.34 16.77 -11.46
CA SER A 182 19.57 17.50 -12.49
C SER A 182 19.90 17.09 -13.92
N LEU A 183 21.06 16.44 -14.15
CA LEU A 183 21.50 15.96 -15.45
C LEU A 183 21.11 14.50 -15.72
N ALA A 184 20.38 13.85 -14.80
CA ALA A 184 19.92 12.47 -14.90
C ALA A 184 21.03 11.43 -15.16
N ARG A 185 22.20 11.61 -14.57
CA ARG A 185 23.36 10.71 -14.71
C ARG A 185 23.47 9.69 -13.57
N LEU A 186 22.94 10.01 -12.40
CA LEU A 186 23.04 9.21 -11.18
C LEU A 186 21.67 8.59 -10.86
N SER A 187 21.43 7.38 -11.38
CA SER A 187 20.17 6.66 -11.15
C SER A 187 20.19 5.86 -9.86
N LEU A 188 19.07 5.89 -9.13
CA LEU A 188 18.77 5.00 -8.01
C LEU A 188 17.36 4.44 -8.15
N GLY A 189 17.13 3.25 -7.61
CA GLY A 189 15.85 2.58 -7.76
C GLY A 189 15.82 1.15 -7.26
N PHE A 190 14.72 0.48 -7.54
CA PHE A 190 14.53 -0.92 -7.18
C PHE A 190 13.65 -1.61 -8.20
N ASN A 191 13.80 -2.93 -8.29
CA ASN A 191 12.87 -3.81 -9.00
C ASN A 191 12.40 -4.89 -8.03
N LEU A 192 11.13 -5.29 -8.15
CA LEU A 192 10.56 -6.36 -7.36
C LEU A 192 9.51 -7.08 -8.19
N ILE A 193 9.66 -8.39 -8.33
CA ILE A 193 8.66 -9.29 -8.91
C ILE A 193 8.14 -10.21 -7.82
N THR A 194 6.83 -10.43 -7.79
CA THR A 194 6.18 -11.23 -6.76
C THR A 194 5.12 -12.16 -7.35
N SER A 195 4.92 -13.29 -6.70
CA SER A 195 3.80 -14.21 -6.89
C SER A 195 2.94 -14.19 -5.63
N GLN A 196 1.72 -13.67 -5.77
CA GLN A 196 0.71 -13.65 -4.72
C GLN A 196 -0.32 -14.74 -4.98
N PHE A 197 -0.74 -15.45 -3.93
CA PHE A 197 -1.71 -16.52 -4.05
C PHE A 197 -2.66 -16.61 -2.85
N LEU A 198 -3.83 -17.18 -3.10
CA LEU A 198 -4.80 -17.57 -2.10
C LEU A 198 -5.32 -18.96 -2.45
N PHE A 199 -5.17 -19.90 -1.52
CA PHE A 199 -5.71 -21.25 -1.59
C PHE A 199 -6.55 -21.54 -0.35
N LYS A 200 -7.85 -21.74 -0.57
CA LYS A 200 -8.81 -22.15 0.44
C LYS A 200 -9.14 -23.62 0.24
N HIS A 201 -9.01 -24.40 1.31
CA HIS A 201 -9.41 -25.80 1.34
C HIS A 201 -10.06 -26.13 2.68
N LYS A 202 -11.38 -26.37 2.65
CA LYS A 202 -12.20 -26.70 3.83
C LYS A 202 -12.03 -25.66 4.94
N ASN A 203 -11.40 -26.07 6.04
CA ASN A 203 -11.25 -25.30 7.27
C ASN A 203 -9.91 -24.55 7.33
N ILE A 204 -9.11 -24.57 6.26
CA ILE A 204 -7.78 -23.98 6.18
C ILE A 204 -7.72 -23.04 4.97
N SER A 205 -7.15 -21.85 5.16
CA SER A 205 -6.82 -20.92 4.08
C SER A 205 -5.35 -20.56 4.13
N ILE A 206 -4.68 -20.63 2.98
CA ILE A 206 -3.29 -20.26 2.79
C ILE A 206 -3.28 -19.03 1.90
N LEU A 207 -2.80 -17.92 2.43
CA LEU A 207 -2.56 -16.68 1.68
C LEU A 207 -1.06 -16.42 1.71
N GLY A 208 -0.47 -16.00 0.60
CA GLY A 208 0.94 -15.64 0.61
C GLY A 208 1.36 -14.78 -0.56
N GLU A 209 2.52 -14.18 -0.40
CA GLU A 209 3.25 -13.47 -1.43
C GLU A 209 4.74 -13.81 -1.33
N LEU A 210 5.30 -14.29 -2.42
CA LEU A 210 6.72 -14.62 -2.56
C LEU A 210 7.31 -13.71 -3.61
N GLY A 211 8.51 -13.17 -3.41
CA GLY A 211 9.10 -12.20 -4.31
C GLY A 211 10.61 -12.26 -4.37
N LEU A 212 11.14 -11.74 -5.48
CA LEU A 212 12.54 -11.51 -5.72
C LEU A 212 12.71 -10.06 -6.13
N GLY A 213 13.60 -9.34 -5.45
CA GLY A 213 13.84 -7.93 -5.73
C GLY A 213 15.29 -7.55 -5.58
N ASN A 214 15.65 -6.42 -6.15
CA ASN A 214 16.96 -5.83 -6.00
C ASN A 214 16.87 -4.30 -5.93
N TYR A 215 17.80 -3.72 -5.20
CA TYR A 215 18.06 -2.29 -5.15
C TYR A 215 19.26 -1.93 -6.04
N PHE A 216 19.31 -0.74 -6.60
CA PHE A 216 20.49 -0.22 -7.27
C PHE A 216 20.66 1.26 -6.97
N SER A 217 21.90 1.67 -6.77
CA SER A 217 22.30 3.07 -6.61
C SER A 217 23.58 3.34 -7.42
N PRO A 218 23.96 4.61 -7.62
CA PRO A 218 25.15 4.95 -8.40
C PRO A 218 26.46 4.38 -7.83
N THR A 219 26.46 4.08 -6.52
CA THR A 219 27.62 3.55 -5.81
C THR A 219 27.56 2.03 -5.62
N THR A 220 26.38 1.41 -5.77
CA THR A 220 26.18 -0.02 -5.48
C THR A 220 25.17 -0.65 -6.43
N ILE A 221 25.56 -1.72 -7.12
CA ILE A 221 24.60 -2.65 -7.74
C ILE A 221 24.15 -3.62 -6.65
N GLY A 222 22.92 -3.48 -6.16
CA GLY A 222 22.41 -4.32 -5.09
C GLY A 222 22.17 -5.75 -5.58
N LYS A 223 22.49 -6.70 -4.70
CA LYS A 223 22.25 -8.13 -4.92
C LYS A 223 20.74 -8.39 -4.97
N TYR A 224 20.36 -9.53 -5.55
CA TYR A 224 18.98 -9.99 -5.43
C TYR A 224 18.71 -10.51 -4.01
N GLY A 225 17.54 -10.19 -3.50
CA GLY A 225 17.02 -10.70 -2.24
C GLY A 225 15.62 -11.26 -2.40
N GLU A 226 15.25 -12.14 -1.47
CA GLU A 226 13.95 -12.75 -1.35
C GLU A 226 13.01 -11.94 -0.45
N ALA A 227 11.72 -11.96 -0.77
CA ALA A 227 10.65 -11.47 0.09
C ALA A 227 9.59 -12.55 0.21
N ILE A 228 9.23 -12.91 1.43
CA ILE A 228 8.33 -14.02 1.74
C ILE A 228 7.35 -13.50 2.79
N ASP A 229 6.06 -13.64 2.50
CA ASP A 229 4.99 -13.48 3.47
C ASP A 229 3.99 -14.60 3.27
N LEU A 230 3.82 -15.45 4.28
CA LEU A 230 2.95 -16.62 4.26
C LEU A 230 2.02 -16.55 5.47
N LYS A 231 0.73 -16.76 5.22
CA LYS A 231 -0.32 -16.70 6.22
C LYS A 231 -1.19 -17.94 6.13
N LEU A 232 -1.24 -18.68 7.23
CA LEU A 232 -2.10 -19.83 7.43
C LEU A 232 -3.23 -19.45 8.37
N GLN A 233 -4.47 -19.58 7.91
CA GLN A 233 -5.68 -19.31 8.69
C GLN A 233 -6.45 -20.60 8.90
N PHE A 234 -6.76 -20.88 10.16
CA PHE A 234 -7.55 -22.01 10.59
C PHE A 234 -8.92 -21.52 11.07
N SER A 235 -9.98 -22.16 10.57
CA SER A 235 -11.35 -21.81 10.97
C SER A 235 -11.72 -22.37 12.35
N PRO A 236 -12.71 -21.79 13.04
CA PRO A 236 -13.24 -22.32 14.31
C PRO A 236 -13.72 -23.77 14.24
N LYS A 237 -14.11 -24.26 13.05
CA LYS A 237 -14.53 -25.65 12.84
C LYS A 237 -13.39 -26.65 13.06
N LEU A 238 -12.14 -26.21 12.97
CA LEU A 238 -10.96 -27.05 13.17
C LEU A 238 -10.33 -26.88 14.56
N LEU A 239 -10.25 -25.64 15.08
CA LEU A 239 -9.52 -25.34 16.32
C LEU A 239 -10.40 -24.82 17.48
N SER A 240 -11.72 -24.91 17.43
CA SER A 240 -12.66 -24.29 18.39
C SER A 240 -12.58 -22.75 18.47
N PHE A 241 -11.52 -22.15 17.95
CA PHE A 241 -11.30 -20.71 17.75
C PHE A 241 -10.58 -20.49 16.40
N PRO A 242 -10.74 -19.32 15.75
CA PRO A 242 -9.92 -18.92 14.62
C PRO A 242 -8.48 -18.65 15.07
N LEU A 243 -7.52 -19.23 14.36
CA LEU A 243 -6.09 -18.99 14.54
C LEU A 243 -5.46 -18.60 13.21
N GLU A 244 -4.64 -17.58 13.23
CA GLU A 244 -3.78 -17.18 12.12
C GLU A 244 -2.32 -17.30 12.54
N VAL A 245 -1.54 -18.01 11.73
CA VAL A 245 -0.08 -18.12 11.82
C VAL A 245 0.51 -17.48 10.57
N ARG A 246 1.28 -16.41 10.74
CA ARG A 246 1.93 -15.70 9.64
C ARG A 246 3.44 -15.78 9.81
N TYR A 247 4.14 -16.25 8.80
CA TYR A 247 5.58 -16.23 8.71
C TYR A 247 6.01 -15.21 7.66
N PHE A 248 7.02 -14.40 7.96
CA PHE A 248 7.58 -13.48 6.99
C PHE A 248 9.11 -13.51 7.03
N GLN A 249 9.73 -13.27 5.89
CA GLN A 249 11.16 -13.06 5.74
C GLN A 249 11.38 -12.11 4.57
N ILE A 250 12.00 -10.96 4.82
CA ILE A 250 12.30 -9.97 3.78
C ILE A 250 13.78 -9.66 3.86
N SER A 251 14.50 -9.97 2.78
CA SER A 251 15.94 -9.77 2.64
C SER A 251 16.32 -8.28 2.76
N PRO A 252 17.50 -7.95 3.31
CA PRO A 252 18.00 -6.58 3.30
C PRO A 252 18.17 -5.99 1.88
N HIS A 253 18.23 -6.82 0.85
CA HIS A 253 18.38 -6.36 -0.54
C HIS A 253 17.05 -6.06 -1.24
N VAL A 254 15.91 -6.40 -0.61
CA VAL A 254 14.59 -6.07 -1.15
C VAL A 254 14.17 -4.72 -0.59
N ILE A 255 13.91 -3.78 -1.49
CA ILE A 255 13.51 -2.42 -1.18
C ILE A 255 12.25 -2.10 -1.95
N ASN A 256 11.25 -1.59 -1.25
CA ASN A 256 10.08 -0.99 -1.88
C ASN A 256 9.36 -0.07 -0.90
N ASN A 257 9.43 1.25 -1.10
CA ASN A 257 8.69 2.20 -0.27
C ASN A 257 7.17 2.13 -0.49
N ASN A 258 6.74 1.56 -1.62
CA ASN A 258 5.34 1.47 -2.00
C ASN A 258 4.66 0.17 -1.52
N GLY A 259 5.40 -0.72 -0.87
CA GLY A 259 4.87 -1.96 -0.29
C GLY A 259 4.38 -1.77 1.15
N VAL A 260 3.86 -2.86 1.73
CA VAL A 260 3.40 -2.90 3.14
C VAL A 260 4.54 -2.94 4.16
N PHE A 261 5.79 -3.09 3.73
CA PHE A 261 6.95 -3.20 4.61
C PHE A 261 7.82 -1.94 4.56
N PHE A 262 8.51 -1.65 5.66
CA PHE A 262 9.44 -0.54 5.74
C PHE A 262 10.88 -0.96 5.41
N ASN A 263 11.67 -0.02 4.92
CA ASN A 263 13.06 -0.25 4.51
C ASN A 263 14.00 0.19 5.63
N THR A 264 14.56 -0.76 6.39
CA THR A 264 15.53 -0.56 7.47
C THR A 264 16.96 -0.91 7.07
N SER A 265 17.15 -1.54 5.91
CA SER A 265 18.46 -2.03 5.48
C SER A 265 19.35 -1.03 4.75
N ILE A 266 18.79 0.10 4.32
CA ILE A 266 19.56 1.15 3.65
C ILE A 266 20.01 2.14 4.72
N GLN A 267 21.30 2.48 4.72
CA GLN A 267 21.89 3.51 5.57
C GLN A 267 22.25 4.77 4.80
N GLU A 268 21.86 4.88 3.52
CA GLU A 268 22.07 6.11 2.75
C GLU A 268 21.36 7.26 3.48
N TYR A 269 22.17 7.99 4.23
CA TYR A 269 21.82 9.09 5.10
C TYR A 269 21.19 10.17 4.24
N ASN A 270 19.95 10.54 4.57
CA ASN A 270 19.32 11.71 4.00
C ASN A 270 19.92 12.91 4.74
N ASP A 271 20.87 13.61 4.10
CA ASP A 271 21.55 14.80 4.67
C ASP A 271 20.59 15.93 5.10
N ASN A 272 19.30 15.82 4.79
CA ASN A 272 18.27 16.82 5.07
C ASN A 272 17.43 16.59 6.35
N PHE A 273 17.84 15.72 7.27
CA PHE A 273 17.26 15.70 8.64
C PHE A 273 17.82 16.81 9.56
N GLY A 274 18.41 17.86 8.99
CA GLY A 274 18.80 19.07 9.72
C GLY A 274 17.71 20.13 9.63
N THR A 275 16.97 20.35 10.73
CA THR A 275 16.23 21.55 11.21
C THR A 275 15.42 22.46 10.25
N VAL A 276 15.42 22.24 8.93
CA VAL A 276 14.64 22.99 7.95
C VAL A 276 14.12 21.98 6.93
N GLU A 277 12.87 21.55 7.09
CA GLU A 277 12.15 20.86 6.02
C GLU A 277 12.02 21.85 4.84
N ASN A 278 12.93 21.76 3.87
CA ASN A 278 12.70 22.43 2.59
C ASN A 278 11.52 21.74 1.91
N GLU A 279 10.42 22.48 1.76
CA GLU A 279 9.21 22.04 1.05
C GLU A 279 9.60 21.38 -0.28
N GLY A 280 9.36 20.06 -0.38
CA GLY A 280 9.58 19.29 -1.59
C GLY A 280 10.87 18.49 -1.71
N SER A 281 11.63 18.36 -0.63
CA SER A 281 12.74 17.40 -0.54
C SER A 281 12.24 15.96 -0.80
N GLN A 282 12.89 15.26 -1.74
CA GLN A 282 12.59 13.86 -2.06
C GLN A 282 13.00 12.96 -0.89
N VAL A 283 12.05 12.50 -0.09
CA VAL A 283 12.30 11.42 0.88
C VAL A 283 12.32 10.10 0.11
N SER A 284 13.39 9.88 -0.65
CA SER A 284 13.47 8.77 -1.60
C SER A 284 13.52 7.41 -0.90
N LEU A 285 13.93 7.38 0.37
CA LEU A 285 13.95 6.22 1.26
C LEU A 285 13.81 6.81 2.68
N ILE A 286 12.93 6.24 3.51
CA ILE A 286 12.92 6.54 4.96
C ILE A 286 13.69 5.40 5.62
N PRO A 287 15.03 5.44 5.66
CA PRO A 287 15.76 4.51 6.48
C PRO A 287 15.56 4.92 7.93
N PHE A 288 15.05 4.00 8.73
CA PHE A 288 15.21 4.09 10.17
C PHE A 288 16.00 2.87 10.62
N ALA A 289 16.89 3.10 11.58
CA ALA A 289 17.69 2.05 12.18
C ALA A 289 16.79 0.98 12.82
N SER A 290 17.37 -0.18 13.17
CA SER A 290 16.71 -1.39 13.70
C SER A 290 15.42 -1.11 14.47
N SER A 291 14.28 -1.18 13.77
CA SER A 291 13.02 -0.60 14.26
C SER A 291 12.23 -1.54 15.13
N LEU A 292 11.71 -1.04 16.24
CA LEU A 292 10.63 -1.65 17.00
C LEU A 292 9.31 -1.35 16.30
N VAL A 293 8.74 -2.38 15.69
CA VAL A 293 7.49 -2.30 14.92
C VAL A 293 6.33 -2.95 15.67
N SER A 294 5.13 -2.46 15.42
CA SER A 294 3.90 -3.05 15.97
C SER A 294 3.59 -4.41 15.34
N ILE A 295 2.76 -5.22 16.01
CA ILE A 295 2.30 -6.52 15.49
C ILE A 295 1.61 -6.32 14.13
N GLY A 296 2.08 -7.03 13.10
CA GLY A 296 1.55 -6.96 11.74
C GLY A 296 2.27 -5.96 10.83
N GLN A 297 3.14 -5.11 11.38
CA GLN A 297 4.06 -4.30 10.59
C GLN A 297 5.26 -5.13 10.17
N LEU A 298 5.66 -4.97 8.90
CA LEU A 298 6.78 -5.69 8.32
C LEU A 298 7.93 -4.71 8.04
N THR A 299 9.16 -5.19 8.14
CA THR A 299 10.34 -4.45 7.68
C THR A 299 11.20 -5.39 6.84
N ASN A 300 12.00 -4.84 5.95
CA ASN A 300 13.08 -5.60 5.33
C ASN A 300 14.20 -5.88 6.34
N ASN A 301 15.19 -6.69 5.93
CA ASN A 301 16.23 -7.23 6.82
C ASN A 301 15.69 -7.98 8.04
N ARG A 302 14.53 -8.63 7.91
CA ARG A 302 13.85 -9.24 9.07
C ARG A 302 13.13 -10.50 8.71
N ARG A 303 13.15 -11.46 9.64
CA ARG A 303 12.33 -12.67 9.61
C ARG A 303 11.60 -12.85 10.92
N GLY A 304 10.40 -13.40 10.87
CA GLY A 304 9.60 -13.53 12.07
C GLY A 304 8.32 -14.33 11.87
N VAL A 305 7.67 -14.58 13.00
CA VAL A 305 6.38 -15.25 13.08
C VAL A 305 5.42 -14.36 13.87
N ILE A 306 4.20 -14.25 13.35
CA ILE A 306 3.09 -13.58 13.99
C ILE A 306 1.98 -14.59 14.21
N LEU A 307 1.48 -14.63 15.43
CA LEU A 307 0.31 -15.40 15.83
C LEU A 307 -0.83 -14.43 16.14
N ASN A 308 -2.01 -14.71 15.61
CA ASN A 308 -3.21 -13.96 15.94
C ASN A 308 -4.37 -14.92 16.16
N ALA A 309 -5.06 -14.80 17.30
CA ALA A 309 -6.16 -15.67 17.68
C ALA A 309 -7.33 -14.84 18.24
N ASP A 310 -8.55 -15.19 17.83
CA ASP A 310 -9.77 -14.47 18.18
C ASP A 310 -10.75 -15.36 18.94
N PHE A 311 -10.81 -15.22 20.26
CA PHE A 311 -11.75 -15.93 21.11
C PHE A 311 -13.02 -15.11 21.26
N SER A 312 -14.17 -15.70 20.93
CA SER A 312 -15.46 -15.06 21.15
C SER A 312 -16.42 -16.03 21.81
N ASN A 313 -17.06 -15.56 22.89
CA ASN A 313 -18.24 -16.19 23.46
C ASN A 313 -19.41 -15.18 23.41
N LYS A 314 -20.62 -15.58 23.86
CA LYS A 314 -21.82 -14.73 23.77
C LYS A 314 -21.69 -13.36 24.47
N LYS A 315 -20.78 -13.21 25.45
CA LYS A 315 -20.65 -11.99 26.27
C LYS A 315 -19.31 -11.28 26.10
N ASN A 316 -18.26 -12.01 25.75
CA ASN A 316 -16.88 -11.56 25.77
C ASN A 316 -16.19 -11.87 24.42
N LYS A 317 -15.32 -10.95 24.00
CA LYS A 317 -14.42 -11.14 22.86
C LYS A 317 -13.00 -10.83 23.33
N LEU A 318 -12.08 -11.76 23.13
CA LEU A 318 -10.67 -11.67 23.48
C LEU A 318 -9.85 -11.94 22.22
N THR A 319 -9.02 -10.98 21.83
CA THR A 319 -8.13 -11.10 20.67
C THR A 319 -6.68 -11.08 21.16
N ILE A 320 -5.96 -12.17 20.93
CA ILE A 320 -4.55 -12.33 21.35
C ILE A 320 -3.67 -12.24 20.11
N GLY A 321 -2.59 -11.46 20.20
CA GLY A 321 -1.63 -11.32 19.12
C GLY A 321 -0.23 -11.34 19.69
N TYR A 322 0.65 -12.09 19.04
CA TYR A 322 2.05 -12.21 19.43
C TYR A 322 2.91 -12.12 18.18
N SER A 323 3.99 -11.36 18.23
CA SER A 323 4.96 -11.23 17.14
C SER A 323 6.35 -11.42 17.70
N ALA A 324 7.12 -12.31 17.08
CA ALA A 324 8.54 -12.48 17.35
C ALA A 324 9.30 -12.41 16.03
N SER A 325 10.32 -11.57 15.98
CA SER A 325 11.12 -11.37 14.78
C SER A 325 12.55 -10.99 15.12
N SER A 326 13.49 -11.37 14.27
CA SER A 326 14.90 -11.04 14.38
C SER A 326 15.43 -10.46 13.07
N GLU A 327 16.44 -9.62 13.20
CA GLU A 327 17.16 -9.11 12.03
C GLU A 327 17.95 -10.24 11.38
N ILE A 328 18.00 -10.24 10.04
CA ILE A 328 18.77 -11.24 9.30
C ILE A 328 20.26 -10.92 9.40
N ILE A 329 20.60 -9.62 9.30
CA ILE A 329 21.94 -9.08 9.43
C ILE A 329 21.88 -7.88 10.38
N GLY A 330 22.76 -7.80 11.38
CA GLY A 330 22.87 -6.62 12.24
C GLY A 330 23.52 -5.48 11.46
N LEU A 331 22.72 -4.51 11.01
CA LEU A 331 23.22 -3.37 10.22
C LEU A 331 23.50 -2.14 11.08
N SER A 332 22.84 -2.00 12.23
CA SER A 332 22.90 -0.81 13.08
C SER A 332 23.02 -1.20 14.55
N ASP A 333 23.72 -0.38 15.33
CA ASP A 333 23.79 -0.41 16.80
C ASP A 333 22.68 0.44 17.45
N LYS A 334 21.93 1.21 16.64
CA LYS A 334 20.80 2.04 17.07
C LYS A 334 19.47 1.31 16.94
N ILE A 335 18.60 1.52 17.92
CA ILE A 335 17.20 1.10 17.89
C ILE A 335 16.31 2.32 17.61
N SER A 336 15.38 2.21 16.67
CA SER A 336 14.36 3.22 16.42
C SER A 336 13.00 2.72 16.91
N TYR A 337 12.22 3.56 17.59
CA TYR A 337 10.85 3.24 17.99
C TYR A 337 9.94 4.40 17.63
N GLY A 338 8.74 4.07 17.13
CA GLY A 338 7.69 5.04 16.88
C GLY A 338 6.65 4.95 17.99
N HIS A 339 6.28 6.09 18.59
CA HIS A 339 5.10 6.17 19.43
C HIS A 339 3.90 6.49 18.53
N PRO A 340 2.90 5.61 18.39
CA PRO A 340 1.64 5.99 17.75
C PRO A 340 0.99 7.07 18.62
N ALA A 341 0.81 8.28 18.09
CA ALA A 341 0.13 9.38 18.77
C ALA A 341 -1.39 9.26 18.62
#